data_AF-A0A7K3IWM4-F1
#
_entry.id   AF-A0A7K3IWM4-F1
#
_cell.length_a   1.000
_cell.length_b   1.000
_cell.length_c   1.000
_cell.angle_alpha   90.00
_cell.angle_beta   90.00
_cell.angle_gamma   90.00
#
_symmetry.space_group_name_H-M   'P 1'
#
loop_
_entity.id
_entity.type
_entity.pdbx_description
1 polymer ?
#
loop_
_entity_poly.entity_id
_entity_poly.type
_entity_poly.pdbx_seq_one_letter_code
_entity_poly.pdbx_strand_id
1 'polypeptide(L)'
;MYFIITIDTEGDNQWDHGRNLTVENIKYIPRFQGLCEKYGISPTYLVTSEVCLDKYSKELFSRYVRNDAAEVGAHLHSWTTPPFMEQDGFRENDSNHAFASELPYNLLKQKISNLTNQITACCGKRPTSFRSGRYGFNKEVAEALLENSYLVDSSVTPFVSWTSHKGVPGGKGGPDF
;
A
#
# COMPACT_ATOMS: atom_id res chain seq x y z
N MET A 1 22.25 7.94 13.55
CA MET A 1 21.17 8.51 12.72
C MET A 1 20.84 7.48 11.65
N TYR A 2 19.59 7.08 11.51
CA TYR A 2 19.15 6.18 10.44
C TYR A 2 18.60 7.00 9.29
N PHE A 3 18.88 6.59 8.06
CA PHE A 3 18.33 7.16 6.84
C PHE A 3 17.65 6.03 6.07
N ILE A 4 16.36 6.20 5.78
CA ILE A 4 15.51 5.18 5.16
C ILE A 4 14.84 5.82 3.94
N ILE A 5 14.83 5.09 2.83
CA ILE A 5 14.10 5.46 1.62
C ILE A 5 12.93 4.50 1.47
N THR A 6 11.72 5.04 1.47
CA THR A 6 10.50 4.29 1.16
C THR A 6 9.87 4.84 -0.11
N ILE A 7 9.39 3.98 -1.00
CA ILE A 7 8.72 4.37 -2.24
C ILE A 7 7.32 3.76 -2.26
N ASP A 8 6.29 4.60 -2.26
CA ASP A 8 4.91 4.16 -2.49
C ASP A 8 4.81 3.77 -3.97
N THR A 9 4.64 2.48 -4.19
CA THR A 9 4.76 1.82 -5.48
C THR A 9 3.37 1.34 -5.90
N GLU A 10 2.68 2.21 -6.64
CA GLU A 10 1.23 2.15 -6.87
C GLU A 10 0.86 2.23 -8.36
N GLY A 11 -0.41 1.97 -8.68
CA GLY A 11 -0.93 2.03 -10.04
C GLY A 11 -0.91 3.42 -10.69
N ASP A 12 -0.83 3.43 -12.01
CA ASP A 12 -0.82 4.64 -12.82
C ASP A 12 -2.13 5.41 -12.65
N ASN A 13 -2.03 6.70 -12.32
CA ASN A 13 -3.17 7.63 -12.26
C ASN A 13 -4.38 7.06 -11.50
N GLN A 14 -4.16 6.31 -10.43
CA GLN A 14 -5.21 5.67 -9.62
C GLN A 14 -6.27 6.63 -9.03
N TRP A 15 -6.01 7.94 -9.11
CA TRP A 15 -6.94 8.99 -8.74
C TRP A 15 -8.04 9.21 -9.80
N ASP A 16 -7.81 8.77 -11.05
CA ASP A 16 -8.77 8.85 -12.15
C ASP A 16 -9.73 7.65 -12.09
N HIS A 17 -10.88 7.86 -11.43
CA HIS A 17 -11.88 6.82 -11.19
C HIS A 17 -12.39 6.13 -12.46
N GLY A 18 -12.67 4.82 -12.35
CA GLY A 18 -13.22 4.02 -13.44
C GLY A 18 -12.25 3.73 -14.59
N ARG A 19 -11.01 4.22 -14.51
CA ARG A 19 -9.96 3.88 -15.47
C ARG A 19 -9.44 2.47 -15.18
N ASN A 20 -8.98 1.79 -16.23
CA ASN A 20 -8.20 0.57 -16.09
C ASN A 20 -6.95 0.87 -15.24
N LEU A 21 -6.77 0.11 -14.17
CA LEU A 21 -5.58 0.19 -13.33
C LEU A 21 -4.41 -0.45 -14.09
N THR A 22 -3.43 0.37 -14.48
CA THR A 22 -2.17 -0.08 -15.09
C THR A 22 -1.01 0.19 -14.15
N VAL A 23 0.15 -0.43 -14.42
CA VAL A 23 1.37 -0.28 -13.61
C VAL A 23 2.61 -0.06 -14.51
N GLU A 24 2.43 0.68 -15.60
CA GLU A 24 3.48 0.97 -16.58
C GLU A 24 4.61 1.80 -15.96
N ASN A 25 4.30 2.63 -14.95
CA ASN A 25 5.28 3.32 -14.12
C ASN A 25 6.34 2.39 -13.49
N ILE A 26 6.03 1.12 -13.22
CA ILE A 26 6.97 0.18 -12.59
C ILE A 26 8.20 -0.08 -13.46
N LYS A 27 8.10 0.08 -14.78
CA LYS A 27 9.23 -0.04 -15.72
C LYS A 27 10.33 1.00 -15.48
N TYR A 28 10.06 2.05 -14.69
CA TYR A 28 11.03 3.08 -14.32
C TYR A 28 11.74 2.80 -12.97
N ILE A 29 11.25 1.87 -12.16
CA ILE A 29 11.87 1.47 -10.89
C ILE A 29 13.34 1.02 -11.06
N PRO A 30 13.74 0.26 -12.10
CA PRO A 30 15.14 -0.14 -12.26
C PRO A 30 16.14 1.01 -12.31
N ARG A 31 15.74 2.17 -12.85
CA ARG A 31 16.58 3.37 -12.87
C ARG A 31 16.82 3.89 -11.46
N PHE A 32 15.78 3.93 -10.63
CA PHE A 32 15.88 4.37 -9.25
C PHE A 32 16.64 3.37 -8.39
N GLN A 33 16.37 2.08 -8.55
CA GLN A 33 17.10 1.01 -7.87
C GLN A 33 18.61 1.11 -8.13
N GLY A 34 19.02 1.31 -9.39
CA GLY A 34 20.43 1.48 -9.73
C GLY A 34 21.08 2.71 -9.08
N LEU A 35 20.30 3.77 -8.82
CA LEU A 35 20.77 4.92 -8.06
C LEU A 35 20.96 4.57 -6.58
N CYS A 36 20.01 3.86 -5.98
CA CYS A 36 20.13 3.38 -4.60
C CYS A 36 21.36 2.48 -4.42
N GLU A 37 21.55 1.51 -5.32
CA GLU A 37 22.70 0.59 -5.31
C GLU A 37 24.03 1.33 -5.45
N LYS A 38 24.11 2.35 -6.31
CA LYS A 38 25.30 3.20 -6.44
C LYS A 38 25.72 3.85 -5.12
N TYR A 39 24.76 4.16 -4.24
CA TYR A 39 25.01 4.75 -2.93
C TYR A 39 24.95 3.73 -1.77
N GLY A 40 24.84 2.43 -2.06
CA GLY A 40 24.75 1.39 -1.04
C GLY A 40 23.47 1.42 -0.20
N ILE A 41 22.37 1.93 -0.76
CA ILE A 41 21.08 2.03 -0.09
C ILE A 41 20.19 0.87 -0.55
N SER A 42 19.55 0.18 0.40
CA SER A 42 18.49 -0.79 0.15
C SER A 42 17.15 -0.11 0.45
N PRO A 43 16.35 0.29 -0.57
CA PRO A 43 15.08 0.96 -0.35
C PRO A 43 13.97 -0.02 0.05
N THR A 44 12.88 0.51 0.62
CA THR A 44 11.63 -0.23 0.85
C THR A 44 10.59 0.19 -0.20
N TYR A 45 10.18 -0.73 -1.06
CA TYR A 45 9.06 -0.52 -1.98
C TYR A 45 7.76 -0.96 -1.31
N LEU A 46 6.87 -0.01 -1.04
CA LEU A 46 5.55 -0.26 -0.45
C LEU A 46 4.58 -0.49 -1.61
N VAL A 47 4.20 -1.73 -1.89
CA VAL A 47 3.48 -2.10 -3.12
C VAL A 47 1.98 -2.30 -2.88
N THR A 48 1.19 -1.94 -3.90
CA THR A 48 -0.26 -2.11 -3.93
C THR A 48 -0.67 -3.46 -4.56
N SER A 49 -1.97 -3.80 -4.48
CA SER A 49 -2.53 -5.05 -5.01
C SER A 49 -2.27 -5.21 -6.51
N GLU A 50 -2.55 -4.18 -7.31
CA GLU A 50 -2.36 -4.20 -8.77
C GLU A 50 -0.89 -4.39 -9.18
N VAL A 51 0.05 -3.83 -8.41
CA VAL A 51 1.50 -4.05 -8.61
C VAL A 51 1.88 -5.50 -8.30
N CYS A 52 1.28 -6.12 -7.29
CA CYS A 52 1.55 -7.54 -6.97
C CYS A 52 1.00 -8.51 -8.02
N LEU A 53 -0.07 -8.13 -8.72
CA LEU A 53 -0.75 -8.95 -9.72
C LEU A 53 -0.12 -8.84 -11.11
N ASP A 54 0.64 -7.78 -11.37
CA ASP A 54 1.36 -7.62 -12.62
C ASP A 54 2.58 -8.55 -12.75
N LYS A 55 2.74 -9.14 -13.93
CA LYS A 55 3.79 -10.12 -14.21
C LYS A 55 5.18 -9.49 -14.18
N TYR A 56 5.35 -8.30 -14.77
CA TYR A 56 6.64 -7.63 -14.82
C TYR A 56 7.09 -7.22 -13.41
N SER A 57 6.19 -6.60 -12.66
CA SER A 57 6.38 -6.19 -11.28
C SER A 57 6.77 -7.38 -10.40
N LYS A 58 6.08 -8.52 -10.54
CA LYS A 58 6.42 -9.75 -9.82
C LYS A 58 7.83 -10.24 -10.09
N GLU A 59 8.25 -10.29 -11.36
CA GLU A 59 9.61 -10.70 -11.71
C GLU A 59 10.64 -9.71 -11.15
N LEU A 60 10.36 -8.41 -11.23
CA LEU A 60 11.23 -7.35 -10.77
C LEU A 60 11.46 -7.40 -9.26
N PHE A 61 10.38 -7.37 -8.48
CA PHE A 61 10.46 -7.29 -7.01
C PHE A 61 10.93 -8.60 -6.38
N SER A 62 10.52 -9.76 -6.91
CA SER A 62 11.05 -11.04 -6.43
C SER A 62 12.56 -11.16 -6.62
N ARG A 63 13.12 -10.58 -7.70
CA ARG A 63 14.58 -10.51 -7.89
C ARG A 63 15.25 -9.59 -6.87
N TYR A 64 14.69 -8.42 -6.60
CA TYR A 64 15.26 -7.50 -5.61
C TYR A 64 15.26 -8.09 -4.21
N VAL A 65 14.15 -8.73 -3.81
CA VAL A 65 14.03 -9.39 -2.50
C VAL A 65 14.97 -10.58 -2.36
N ARG A 66 15.21 -11.35 -3.43
CA ARG A 66 16.13 -12.50 -3.44
C ARG A 66 17.60 -12.09 -3.32
N ASN A 67 17.94 -10.95 -3.90
CA ASN A 67 19.30 -10.42 -3.90
C ASN A 67 19.57 -9.47 -2.71
N ASP A 68 18.61 -9.37 -1.77
CA ASP A 68 18.62 -8.41 -0.66
C ASP A 68 18.90 -6.96 -1.08
N ALA A 69 18.51 -6.62 -2.32
CA ALA A 69 18.72 -5.31 -2.93
C ALA A 69 17.64 -4.28 -2.52
N ALA A 70 16.48 -4.77 -2.06
CA ALA A 70 15.39 -3.95 -1.54
C ALA A 70 14.46 -4.77 -0.63
N GLU A 71 13.74 -4.07 0.26
CA GLU A 71 12.59 -4.61 0.97
C GLU A 71 11.31 -4.38 0.13
N VAL A 72 10.34 -5.29 0.25
CA VAL A 72 8.97 -5.07 -0.25
C VAL A 72 8.00 -5.10 0.93
N GLY A 73 7.35 -3.97 1.17
CA GLY A 73 6.30 -3.79 2.17
C GLY A 73 4.93 -3.59 1.53
N ALA A 74 3.91 -3.37 2.34
CA ALA A 74 2.52 -3.26 1.89
C ALA A 74 2.05 -1.80 1.83
N HIS A 75 1.41 -1.43 0.72
CA HIS A 75 0.72 -0.16 0.57
C HIS A 75 -0.77 -0.40 0.31
N LEU A 76 -1.61 -0.23 1.35
CA LEU A 76 -3.03 -0.54 1.23
C LEU A 76 -3.82 0.62 0.62
N HIS A 77 -4.25 0.45 -0.62
CA HIS A 77 -5.34 1.23 -1.19
C HIS A 77 -6.67 0.48 -1.07
N SER A 78 -7.61 1.06 -0.32
CA SER A 78 -8.89 0.42 0.00
C SER A 78 -9.75 0.13 -1.24
N TRP A 79 -9.57 0.90 -2.31
CA TRP A 79 -10.35 0.82 -3.54
C TRP A 79 -9.76 -0.16 -4.58
N THR A 80 -8.49 -0.55 -4.48
CA THR A 80 -7.88 -1.52 -5.42
C THR A 80 -7.54 -2.87 -4.77
N THR A 81 -7.56 -2.94 -3.44
CA THR A 81 -7.24 -4.18 -2.71
C THR A 81 -8.52 -4.96 -2.39
N PRO A 82 -8.72 -6.18 -2.91
CA PRO A 82 -9.89 -6.99 -2.56
C PRO A 82 -9.83 -7.49 -1.11
N PRO A 83 -10.96 -7.88 -0.49
CA PRO A 83 -12.30 -7.98 -1.08
C PRO A 83 -13.02 -6.63 -1.18
N PHE A 84 -14.04 -6.57 -2.04
CA PHE A 84 -14.91 -5.41 -2.22
C PHE A 84 -16.34 -5.72 -1.77
N MET A 85 -17.14 -4.68 -1.54
CA MET A 85 -18.56 -4.79 -1.19
C MET A 85 -19.40 -4.01 -2.21
N GLU A 86 -20.61 -4.50 -2.50
CA GLU A 86 -21.63 -3.79 -3.29
C GLU A 86 -22.26 -2.64 -2.49
N GLN A 87 -21.42 -1.73 -2.02
CA GLN A 87 -21.79 -0.56 -1.23
C GLN A 87 -20.86 0.61 -1.62
N ASP A 88 -21.44 1.79 -1.82
CA ASP A 88 -20.68 3.00 -2.12
C ASP A 88 -19.56 3.24 -1.11
N GLY A 89 -18.36 3.53 -1.61
CA GLY A 89 -17.15 3.68 -0.82
C GLY A 89 -16.32 2.39 -0.66
N PHE A 90 -16.90 1.22 -0.96
CA PHE A 90 -16.24 -0.08 -0.75
C PHE A 90 -16.18 -0.97 -1.99
N ARG A 91 -16.64 -0.47 -3.15
CA ARG A 91 -16.54 -1.16 -4.44
C ARG A 91 -15.10 -1.15 -4.98
N GLU A 92 -14.87 -2.00 -5.98
CA GLU A 92 -13.63 -1.95 -6.76
C GLU A 92 -13.53 -0.62 -7.51
N ASN A 93 -12.36 0.01 -7.41
CA ASN A 93 -12.05 1.31 -8.01
C ASN A 93 -13.08 2.41 -7.71
N ASP A 94 -13.66 2.37 -6.50
CA ASP A 94 -14.69 3.31 -6.07
C ASP A 94 -14.18 4.75 -5.97
N SER A 95 -15.02 5.72 -6.37
CA SER A 95 -14.63 7.11 -6.48
C SER A 95 -14.42 7.85 -5.16
N ASN A 96 -14.82 7.24 -4.05
CA ASN A 96 -14.64 7.84 -2.74
C ASN A 96 -13.23 7.59 -2.16
N HIS A 97 -12.47 6.63 -2.73
CA HIS A 97 -11.12 6.27 -2.29
C HIS A 97 -11.02 6.12 -0.76
N ALA A 98 -11.88 5.32 -0.16
CA ALA A 98 -12.00 5.19 1.30
C ALA A 98 -10.65 5.10 2.04
N PHE A 99 -10.52 5.83 3.15
CA PHE A 99 -9.37 5.66 4.02
C PHE A 99 -9.44 4.29 4.71
N ALA A 100 -8.29 3.65 4.95
CA ALA A 100 -8.26 2.39 5.69
C ALA A 100 -8.87 2.54 7.11
N SER A 101 -8.74 3.71 7.73
CA SER A 101 -9.35 4.09 9.01
C SER A 101 -10.88 4.22 8.98
N GLU A 102 -11.50 4.25 7.80
CA GLU A 102 -12.96 4.31 7.64
C GLU A 102 -13.58 2.94 7.32
N LEU A 103 -12.77 1.91 7.10
CA LEU A 103 -13.26 0.59 6.75
C LEU A 103 -13.87 -0.11 7.97
N PRO A 104 -14.99 -0.84 7.80
CA PRO A 104 -15.43 -1.80 8.81
C PRO A 104 -14.30 -2.78 9.16
N TYR A 105 -14.09 -3.05 10.46
CA TYR A 105 -12.92 -3.81 10.94
C TYR A 105 -12.73 -5.15 10.22
N ASN A 106 -13.83 -5.89 9.99
CA ASN A 106 -13.78 -7.17 9.27
C ASN A 106 -13.33 -7.02 7.81
N LEU A 107 -13.70 -5.92 7.14
CA LEU A 107 -13.27 -5.63 5.77
C LEU A 107 -11.79 -5.23 5.74
N LEU A 108 -11.37 -4.37 6.67
CA LEU A 108 -9.98 -3.95 6.84
C LEU A 108 -9.04 -5.14 7.04
N LYS A 109 -9.36 -6.04 7.99
CA LYS A 109 -8.59 -7.25 8.27
C LYS A 109 -8.45 -8.13 7.03
N GLN A 110 -9.55 -8.33 6.29
CA GLN A 110 -9.52 -9.14 5.07
C GLN A 110 -8.66 -8.51 3.98
N LYS A 111 -8.75 -7.20 3.77
CA LYS A 111 -7.92 -6.48 2.78
C LYS A 111 -6.44 -6.54 3.13
N ILE A 112 -6.06 -6.30 4.40
CA ILE A 112 -4.68 -6.41 4.87
C ILE A 112 -4.17 -7.85 4.67
N SER A 113 -4.94 -8.86 5.07
CA SER A 113 -4.55 -10.26 4.89
C SER A 113 -4.39 -10.64 3.42
N ASN A 114 -5.30 -10.18 2.56
CA ASN A 114 -5.23 -10.41 1.12
C ASN A 114 -3.97 -9.76 0.50
N LEU A 115 -3.72 -8.49 0.79
CA LEU A 115 -2.51 -7.79 0.30
C LEU A 115 -1.23 -8.47 0.80
N THR A 116 -1.21 -8.89 2.07
CA THR A 116 -0.09 -9.64 2.65
C THR A 116 0.17 -10.93 1.89
N ASN A 117 -0.88 -11.67 1.53
CA ASN A 117 -0.77 -12.91 0.76
C ASN A 117 -0.34 -12.65 -0.69
N GLN A 118 -0.86 -11.60 -1.33
CA GLN A 118 -0.44 -11.19 -2.68
C GLN A 118 1.05 -10.84 -2.71
N ILE A 119 1.54 -10.05 -1.75
CA ILE A 119 2.96 -9.70 -1.65
C ILE A 119 3.82 -10.94 -1.40
N THR A 120 3.36 -11.84 -0.52
CA THR A 120 4.06 -13.10 -0.25
C THR A 120 4.17 -13.96 -1.51
N ALA A 121 3.09 -14.08 -2.29
CA ALA A 121 3.08 -14.82 -3.55
C ALA A 121 3.88 -14.13 -4.67
N CYS A 122 3.99 -12.80 -4.61
CA CYS A 122 4.76 -11.97 -5.53
C CYS A 122 6.27 -12.13 -5.27
N CYS A 123 6.70 -11.95 -4.02
CA CYS A 123 8.11 -11.77 -3.66
C CYS A 123 8.75 -12.97 -2.94
N GLY A 124 7.95 -13.92 -2.45
CA GLY A 124 8.42 -15.08 -1.68
C GLY A 124 8.76 -14.79 -0.22
N LYS A 125 8.60 -13.55 0.25
CA LYS A 125 8.72 -13.14 1.66
C LYS A 125 7.45 -12.42 2.10
N ARG A 126 7.01 -12.66 3.35
CA ARG A 126 5.90 -11.90 3.93
C ARG A 126 6.36 -10.46 4.21
N PRO A 127 5.56 -9.43 3.88
CA PRO A 127 5.91 -8.04 4.20
C PRO A 127 5.87 -7.81 5.71
N THR A 128 6.78 -6.96 6.20
CA THR A 128 6.84 -6.53 7.62
C THR A 128 6.64 -5.04 7.80
N SER A 129 6.80 -4.25 6.73
CA SER A 129 6.57 -2.80 6.72
C SER A 129 5.26 -2.47 6.00
N PHE A 130 4.54 -1.47 6.51
CA PHE A 130 3.25 -1.04 5.99
C PHE A 130 3.14 0.49 5.90
N ARG A 131 2.36 0.95 4.92
CA ARG A 131 1.81 2.31 4.87
C ARG A 131 0.40 2.27 4.30
N SER A 132 -0.55 2.88 4.98
CA SER A 132 -1.90 3.09 4.46
C SER A 132 -1.85 4.07 3.29
N GLY A 133 -2.58 3.74 2.23
CA GLY A 133 -3.01 4.70 1.23
C GLY A 133 -3.69 5.88 1.91
N ARG A 134 -3.36 7.09 1.45
CA ARG A 134 -3.88 8.35 2.02
C ARG A 134 -3.62 8.52 3.51
N TYR A 135 -2.64 7.82 4.09
CA TYR A 135 -2.28 7.91 5.51
C TYR A 135 -3.42 7.55 6.48
N GLY A 136 -4.42 6.79 6.02
CA GLY A 136 -5.57 6.39 6.84
C GLY A 136 -5.18 5.43 7.94
N PHE A 137 -4.92 5.92 9.15
CA PHE A 137 -4.47 5.12 10.28
C PHE A 137 -5.28 5.45 11.54
N ASN A 138 -5.60 4.42 12.32
CA ASN A 138 -6.26 4.49 13.62
C ASN A 138 -5.97 3.21 14.41
N LYS A 139 -6.64 3.05 15.55
CA LYS A 139 -6.50 1.88 16.43
C LYS A 139 -6.82 0.58 15.68
N GLU A 140 -7.90 0.56 14.90
CA GLU A 140 -8.37 -0.60 14.16
C GLU A 140 -7.36 -1.03 13.08
N VAL A 141 -6.72 -0.09 12.39
CA VAL A 141 -5.60 -0.38 11.47
C VAL A 141 -4.43 -0.99 12.22
N ALA A 142 -4.03 -0.41 13.36
CA ALA A 142 -2.94 -0.96 14.17
C ALA A 142 -3.21 -2.41 14.63
N GLU A 143 -4.43 -2.70 15.09
CA GLU A 143 -4.84 -4.05 15.51
C GLU A 143 -4.78 -5.04 14.33
N ALA A 144 -5.31 -4.67 13.17
CA ALA A 144 -5.27 -5.53 11.99
C ALA A 144 -3.85 -5.78 11.45
N LEU A 145 -2.93 -4.82 11.60
CA LEU A 145 -1.52 -4.98 11.26
C LEU A 145 -0.82 -5.96 12.19
N LEU A 146 -1.05 -5.86 13.50
CA LEU A 146 -0.50 -6.80 14.49
C LEU A 146 -0.97 -8.24 14.22
N GLU A 147 -2.26 -8.42 13.90
CA GLU A 147 -2.82 -9.73 13.55
C GLU A 147 -2.19 -10.34 12.28
N ASN A 148 -1.59 -9.52 11.41
CA ASN A 148 -0.91 -9.96 10.19
C ASN A 148 0.63 -9.95 10.30
N SER A 149 1.17 -9.79 11.51
CA SER A 149 2.60 -9.83 11.81
C SER A 149 3.43 -8.70 11.16
N TYR A 150 2.82 -7.55 10.92
CA TYR A 150 3.57 -6.34 10.58
C TYR A 150 4.34 -5.82 11.80
N LEU A 151 5.55 -5.31 11.55
CA LEU A 151 6.47 -4.79 12.56
C LEU A 151 6.50 -3.26 12.59
N VAL A 152 6.29 -2.63 11.43
CA VAL A 152 6.43 -1.19 11.26
C VAL A 152 5.27 -0.64 10.44
N ASP A 153 4.69 0.46 10.91
CA ASP A 153 3.80 1.34 10.16
C ASP A 153 4.49 2.69 9.92
N SER A 154 4.22 3.30 8.77
CA SER A 154 4.69 4.65 8.44
C SER A 154 3.57 5.54 7.90
N SER A 155 2.36 5.37 8.44
CA SER A 155 1.15 6.10 8.04
C SER A 155 0.90 7.34 8.90
N VAL A 156 1.35 7.35 10.15
CA VAL A 156 1.19 8.50 11.05
C VAL A 156 2.02 9.69 10.54
N THR A 157 1.36 10.83 10.38
CA THR A 157 1.97 12.09 9.88
C THR A 157 1.82 13.18 10.94
N PRO A 158 2.74 13.28 11.92
CA PRO A 158 2.57 14.20 13.05
C PRO A 158 2.36 15.65 12.60
N PHE A 159 1.44 16.36 13.27
CA PHE A 159 1.09 17.74 12.98
C PHE A 159 0.39 17.95 11.63
N VAL A 160 -0.24 16.91 11.08
CA VAL A 160 -0.96 16.96 9.80
C VAL A 160 -2.39 16.47 10.01
N SER A 161 -3.35 17.33 9.63
CA SER A 161 -4.76 16.98 9.62
C SER A 161 -5.23 16.59 8.22
N TRP A 162 -5.79 15.40 8.09
CA TRP A 162 -6.40 14.89 6.85
C TRP A 162 -7.92 15.03 6.82
N THR A 163 -8.52 15.65 7.85
CA THR A 163 -9.99 15.78 8.03
C THR A 163 -10.70 16.52 6.89
N SER A 164 -10.00 17.39 6.15
CA SER A 164 -10.53 18.07 4.95
C SER A 164 -10.69 17.14 3.76
N HIS A 165 -10.02 15.99 3.76
CA HIS A 165 -10.06 15.01 2.69
C HIS A 165 -11.19 14.02 2.94
N LYS A 166 -12.16 13.99 2.01
CA LYS A 166 -13.30 13.06 2.09
C LYS A 166 -12.87 11.64 1.74
N GLY A 167 -13.56 10.67 2.33
CA GLY A 167 -13.45 9.26 2.01
C GLY A 167 -14.84 8.68 1.82
N VAL A 168 -15.21 7.64 2.57
CA VAL A 168 -16.52 6.99 2.41
C VAL A 168 -17.68 8.00 2.55
N PRO A 169 -18.78 7.87 1.79
CA PRO A 169 -19.92 8.77 1.90
C PRO A 169 -20.47 8.81 3.33
N GLY A 170 -20.59 10.02 3.90
CA GLY A 170 -21.02 10.22 5.28
C GLY A 170 -19.99 9.83 6.36
N GLY A 171 -18.78 9.45 5.94
CA GLY A 171 -17.66 9.12 6.83
C GLY A 171 -16.99 10.34 7.46
N LYS A 172 -16.01 10.05 8.33
CA LYS A 172 -15.24 11.08 9.05
C LYS A 172 -14.17 11.72 8.16
N GLY A 173 -13.83 11.11 7.02
CA GLY A 173 -12.69 11.49 6.19
C GLY A 173 -11.37 11.00 6.78
N GLY A 174 -10.29 11.69 6.43
CA GLY A 174 -8.95 11.35 6.88
C GLY A 174 -8.71 11.62 8.39
N PRO A 175 -7.71 10.95 8.98
CA PRO A 175 -7.35 11.11 10.39
C PRO A 175 -6.74 12.49 10.72
N ASP A 176 -6.70 12.83 12.00
CA ASP A 176 -6.05 14.02 12.54
C ASP A 176 -4.90 13.59 13.46
N PHE A 177 -3.66 13.98 13.14
CA PHE A 177 -2.44 13.52 13.84
C PHE A 177 -1.68 14.65 14.54
#